data_AF-A0A1V5TBY8-F1
#
_entry.id   AF-A0A1V5TBY8-F1
#
_cell.length_a   1.000
_cell.length_b   1.000
_cell.length_c   1.000
_cell.angle_alpha   90.00
_cell.angle_beta   90.00
_cell.angle_gamma   90.00
#
_symmetry.space_group_name_H-M   'P 1'
#
loop_
_entity.id
_entity.type
_entity.pdbx_description
1 polymer ?
#
loop_
_entity_poly.entity_id
_entity_poly.type
_entity_poly.pdbx_seq_one_letter_code
_entity_poly.pdbx_strand_id
1 'polypeptide(L)'
;MGYSEHMKRKIIASVLAVAALFPAIAQTTEVPEQPATSYEYEPIRKGDQLIAISLGIGIPLFNLGPDGIETKTNIFTGGLGTIGFSQFINTRIALGGEITFAFNSTLGENLYFYIPMMFTASWETVFDRIRVPVSLGAGFAFQTYNSVTYFGPVVRPRIGAYYQYNPEWSFGVGAEWNAIFQWYEQRENNRTGNIMNVTAGMRYHF
;
A
#
# COMPACT_ATOMS: atom_id res chain seq x y z
N MET A 1 11.67 -32.53 23.79
CA MET A 1 10.86 -31.32 24.02
C MET A 1 11.82 -30.22 24.50
N GLY A 2 12.34 -29.39 23.59
CA GLY A 2 13.46 -28.47 23.90
C GLY A 2 13.94 -27.63 22.71
N TYR A 3 13.49 -27.96 21.49
CA TYR A 3 13.87 -27.24 20.28
C TYR A 3 13.08 -25.93 20.05
N SER A 4 11.84 -25.85 20.53
CA SER A 4 10.94 -24.69 20.37
C SER A 4 11.38 -23.47 21.19
N GLU A 5 11.87 -23.67 22.41
CA GLU A 5 12.28 -22.57 23.30
C GLU A 5 13.54 -21.87 22.79
N HIS A 6 14.48 -22.61 22.21
CA HIS A 6 15.68 -22.01 21.63
C HIS A 6 15.39 -21.16 20.38
N MET A 7 14.41 -21.54 19.56
CA MET A 7 14.04 -20.78 18.37
C MET A 7 13.28 -19.50 18.72
N LYS A 8 12.35 -19.55 19.70
CA LYS A 8 11.68 -18.36 20.24
C LYS A 8 12.66 -17.38 20.88
N ARG A 9 13.64 -17.89 21.63
CA ARG A 9 14.69 -17.08 22.28
C ARG A 9 15.63 -16.44 21.26
N LYS A 10 15.90 -17.10 20.12
CA LYS A 10 16.64 -16.51 18.99
C LYS A 10 15.82 -15.43 18.28
N ILE A 11 14.54 -15.65 18.02
CA ILE A 11 13.65 -14.65 17.38
C ILE A 11 13.49 -13.40 18.28
N ILE A 12 13.29 -13.59 19.59
CA ILE A 12 13.21 -12.49 20.56
C ILE A 12 14.55 -11.74 20.64
N ALA A 13 15.68 -12.46 20.64
CA ALA A 13 17.01 -11.84 20.59
C ALA A 13 17.27 -11.09 19.26
N SER A 14 16.74 -11.57 18.13
CA SER A 14 16.82 -10.89 16.84
C SER A 14 15.97 -9.63 16.80
N VAL A 15 14.74 -9.67 17.35
CA VAL A 15 13.86 -8.50 17.46
C VAL A 15 14.47 -7.46 18.40
N LEU A 16 15.08 -7.88 19.51
CA LEU A 16 15.80 -6.99 20.43
C LEU A 16 17.10 -6.43 19.82
N ALA A 17 17.81 -7.21 18.99
CA ALA A 17 19.00 -6.74 18.28
C ALA A 17 18.64 -5.73 17.16
N VAL A 18 17.50 -5.90 16.50
CA VAL A 18 16.98 -4.92 15.53
C VAL A 18 16.47 -3.65 16.23
N ALA A 19 15.88 -3.78 17.43
CA ALA A 19 15.52 -2.62 18.25
C ALA A 19 16.75 -1.87 18.80
N ALA A 20 17.86 -2.58 19.04
CA ALA A 20 19.14 -1.99 19.47
C ALA A 20 19.95 -1.35 18.32
N LEU A 21 19.55 -1.56 17.07
CA LEU A 21 20.13 -0.89 15.89
C LEU A 21 19.53 0.50 15.62
N PHE A 22 18.61 0.97 16.45
CA PHE A 22 18.30 2.39 16.59
C PHE A 22 19.20 2.97 17.68
N PRO A 23 20.40 3.48 17.38
CA PRO A 23 21.01 4.41 18.30
C PRO A 23 20.06 5.60 18.40
N ALA A 24 19.54 5.83 19.60
CA ALA A 24 19.02 7.12 19.98
C ALA A 24 20.13 8.13 19.64
N ILE A 25 19.95 8.90 18.57
CA ILE A 25 20.77 10.07 18.28
C ILE A 25 20.36 11.12 19.31
N ALA A 26 20.86 10.98 20.53
CA ALA A 26 20.97 12.06 21.48
C ALA A 26 22.30 12.77 21.20
N GLN A 27 22.38 13.46 20.06
CA GLN A 27 23.36 14.52 19.92
C GLN A 27 22.80 15.72 20.68
N THR A 28 23.42 16.06 21.82
CA THR A 28 23.39 17.42 22.37
C THR A 28 24.16 18.32 21.41
N THR A 29 23.54 18.60 20.27
CA THR A 29 23.85 19.77 19.45
C THR A 29 23.00 20.88 20.02
N GLU A 30 23.60 22.03 20.34
CA GLU A 30 22.84 23.26 20.58
C GLU A 30 21.88 23.42 19.40
N VAL A 31 20.58 23.20 19.64
CA VAL A 31 19.53 23.47 18.67
C VAL A 31 19.59 24.98 18.48
N PRO A 32 20.07 25.50 17.32
CA PRO A 32 19.84 26.90 17.04
C PRO A 32 18.33 27.06 17.11
N GLU A 33 17.81 28.04 17.86
CA GLU A 33 16.38 28.36 17.85
C GLU A 33 15.96 28.42 16.38
N GLN A 34 15.30 27.34 15.93
CA GLN A 34 14.79 27.27 14.59
C GLN A 34 13.76 28.40 14.58
N PRO A 35 13.93 29.46 13.76
CA PRO A 35 12.91 30.50 13.70
C PRO A 35 11.61 29.76 13.48
N ALA A 36 10.58 30.06 14.28
CA ALA A 36 9.30 29.39 14.16
C ALA A 36 8.84 29.52 12.71
N THR A 37 9.13 28.50 11.90
CA THR A 37 8.81 28.51 10.49
C THR A 37 7.34 28.20 10.44
N SER A 38 6.54 29.26 10.49
CA SER A 38 5.16 29.18 10.04
C SER A 38 5.21 28.88 8.56
N TYR A 39 5.24 27.60 8.20
CA TYR A 39 5.01 27.18 6.82
C TYR A 39 3.61 27.65 6.46
N GLU A 40 3.51 28.60 5.55
CA GLU A 40 2.24 28.95 4.93
C GLU A 40 1.90 27.83 3.95
N TYR A 41 0.91 27.02 4.32
CA TYR A 41 0.49 25.90 3.49
C TYR A 41 -0.30 26.43 2.31
N GLU A 42 0.32 26.38 1.12
CA GLU A 42 -0.38 26.75 -0.09
C GLU A 42 -1.52 25.75 -0.37
N PRO A 43 -2.70 26.23 -0.76
CA PRO A 43 -3.80 25.36 -1.16
C PRO A 43 -3.43 24.62 -2.44
N ILE A 44 -3.88 23.36 -2.57
CA ILE A 44 -3.70 22.55 -3.79
C ILE A 44 -4.14 23.34 -5.03
N ARG A 45 -3.24 23.45 -6.00
CA ARG A 45 -3.49 24.14 -7.26
C ARG A 45 -3.62 23.14 -8.40
N LYS A 46 -4.26 23.62 -9.47
CA LYS A 46 -4.25 22.89 -10.73
C LYS A 46 -2.81 22.85 -11.26
N GLY A 47 -2.33 21.67 -11.59
CA GLY A 47 -0.98 21.46 -12.09
C GLY A 47 -0.04 20.81 -11.07
N ASP A 48 -0.33 20.92 -9.77
CA ASP A 48 0.48 20.31 -8.71
C ASP A 48 0.65 18.81 -8.97
N GLN A 49 1.85 18.32 -8.74
CA GLN A 49 2.24 16.95 -8.98
C GLN A 49 2.59 16.25 -7.67
N LEU A 50 2.37 14.95 -7.65
CA LEU A 50 2.53 14.10 -6.48
C LEU A 50 3.27 12.83 -6.88
N ILE A 51 4.36 12.53 -6.16
CA ILE A 51 4.95 11.20 -6.14
C ILE A 51 4.61 10.55 -4.80
N ALA A 52 4.04 9.35 -4.84
CA ALA A 52 3.65 8.59 -3.65
C ALA A 52 4.45 7.28 -3.57
N ILE A 53 4.96 6.98 -2.38
CA ILE A 53 5.60 5.70 -2.07
C ILE A 53 4.94 5.14 -0.81
N SER A 54 4.49 3.89 -0.85
CA SER A 54 3.89 3.22 0.30
C SER A 54 4.35 1.78 0.42
N LEU A 55 4.36 1.30 1.67
CA LEU A 55 4.58 -0.09 2.03
C LEU A 55 3.41 -0.56 2.88
N GLY A 56 3.11 -1.84 2.83
CA GLY A 56 1.99 -2.36 3.61
C GLY A 56 1.87 -3.86 3.62
N ILE A 57 0.75 -4.29 4.19
CA ILE A 57 0.36 -5.70 4.24
C ILE A 57 -0.93 -5.90 3.44
N GLY A 58 -1.01 -7.05 2.77
CA GLY A 58 -2.18 -7.47 2.01
C GLY A 58 -2.83 -8.67 2.69
N ILE A 59 -4.07 -8.51 3.14
CA ILE A 59 -4.87 -9.50 3.87
C ILE A 59 -5.91 -10.07 2.89
N PRO A 60 -5.77 -11.33 2.45
CA PRO A 60 -6.77 -11.98 1.61
C PRO A 60 -8.07 -12.16 2.40
N LEU A 61 -9.17 -11.60 1.91
CA LEU A 61 -10.46 -11.65 2.60
C LEU A 61 -11.28 -12.86 2.14
N PHE A 62 -11.49 -12.97 0.83
CA PHE A 62 -12.29 -14.02 0.22
C PHE A 62 -12.01 -14.09 -1.29
N ASN A 63 -12.34 -15.23 -1.89
CA ASN A 63 -12.45 -15.36 -3.33
C ASN A 63 -13.92 -15.37 -3.73
N LEU A 64 -14.28 -14.69 -4.81
CA LEU A 64 -15.59 -14.81 -5.43
C LEU A 64 -15.47 -15.74 -6.64
N GLY A 65 -16.14 -16.89 -6.59
CA GLY A 65 -16.26 -17.83 -7.69
C GLY A 65 -17.69 -17.93 -8.24
N PRO A 66 -17.93 -18.82 -9.22
CA PRO A 66 -19.25 -19.05 -9.80
C PRO A 66 -20.26 -19.58 -8.77
N ASP A 67 -19.76 -20.33 -7.78
CA ASP A 67 -20.57 -20.90 -6.70
C ASP A 67 -20.77 -19.93 -5.52
N GLY A 68 -20.24 -18.71 -5.61
CA GLY A 68 -20.39 -17.66 -4.60
C GLY A 68 -19.09 -17.32 -3.86
N ILE A 69 -19.23 -16.91 -2.60
CA ILE A 69 -18.13 -16.40 -1.77
C ILE A 69 -17.41 -17.55 -1.06
N GLU A 70 -16.11 -17.70 -1.34
CA GLU A 70 -15.20 -18.65 -0.70
C GLU A 70 -14.31 -17.90 0.30
N THR A 71 -14.60 -18.03 1.60
CA THR A 71 -13.81 -17.40 2.68
C THR A 71 -12.48 -18.09 2.95
N LYS A 72 -12.35 -19.37 2.55
CA LYS A 72 -11.08 -20.09 2.59
C LYS A 72 -10.28 -19.80 1.32
N THR A 73 -9.52 -18.72 1.34
CA THR A 73 -8.72 -18.28 0.18
C THR A 73 -7.49 -19.16 -0.09
N ASN A 74 -7.01 -19.89 0.93
CA ASN A 74 -5.72 -20.62 0.91
C ASN A 74 -4.50 -19.73 0.63
N ILE A 75 -4.67 -18.41 0.79
CA ILE A 75 -3.64 -17.38 0.67
C ILE A 75 -3.57 -16.67 2.03
N PHE A 76 -2.36 -16.53 2.57
CA PHE A 76 -2.08 -15.86 3.83
C PHE A 76 -1.71 -14.40 3.64
N THR A 77 -1.69 -13.65 4.73
CA THR A 77 -1.24 -12.25 4.73
C THR A 77 0.15 -12.12 4.13
N GLY A 78 0.30 -11.11 3.30
CA GLY A 78 1.48 -10.83 2.51
C GLY A 78 1.95 -9.39 2.64
N GLY A 79 2.97 -9.04 1.87
CA GLY A 79 3.53 -7.69 1.83
C GLY A 79 3.27 -7.02 0.49
N LEU A 80 3.24 -5.68 0.49
CA LEU A 80 3.23 -4.90 -0.73
C LEU A 80 4.06 -3.62 -0.63
N GLY A 81 4.51 -3.15 -1.80
CA GLY A 81 5.06 -1.81 -1.98
C GLY A 81 4.49 -1.16 -3.24
N THR A 82 4.14 0.12 -3.16
CA THR A 82 3.54 0.87 -4.26
C THR A 82 4.34 2.13 -4.54
N ILE A 83 4.50 2.42 -5.82
CA ILE A 83 5.03 3.70 -6.31
C ILE A 83 3.98 4.28 -7.26
N GLY A 84 3.59 5.53 -7.04
CA GLY A 84 2.59 6.22 -7.83
C GLY A 84 3.00 7.63 -8.20
N PHE A 85 2.49 8.09 -9.33
CA PHE A 85 2.55 9.48 -9.77
C PHE A 85 1.14 9.98 -10.01
N SER A 86 0.84 11.22 -9.63
CA SER A 86 -0.46 11.85 -9.91
C SER A 86 -0.29 13.34 -10.15
N GLN A 87 -1.19 13.93 -10.92
CA GLN A 87 -1.26 15.35 -11.19
C GLN A 87 -2.66 15.88 -10.91
N PHE A 88 -2.75 17.00 -10.20
CA PHE A 88 -3.99 17.69 -9.90
C PHE A 88 -4.53 18.40 -11.14
N ILE A 89 -5.70 17.95 -11.62
CA ILE A 89 -6.40 18.60 -12.74
C ILE A 89 -7.25 19.79 -12.28
N ASN A 90 -7.53 19.86 -10.99
CA ASN A 90 -8.13 21.00 -10.28
C ASN A 90 -7.73 20.92 -8.79
N THR A 91 -8.28 21.80 -7.95
CA THR A 91 -7.92 21.93 -6.53
C THR A 91 -8.34 20.74 -5.64
N ARG A 92 -8.99 19.71 -6.19
CA ARG A 92 -9.50 18.53 -5.44
C ARG A 92 -9.25 17.21 -6.15
N ILE A 93 -9.21 17.19 -7.47
CA ILE A 93 -9.13 15.96 -8.27
C ILE A 93 -7.72 15.82 -8.82
N ALA A 94 -7.11 14.66 -8.56
CA ALA A 94 -5.86 14.24 -9.14
C ALA A 94 -6.07 12.98 -10.00
N LEU A 95 -5.38 12.93 -11.14
CA LEU A 95 -5.31 11.77 -12.02
C LEU A 95 -3.88 11.27 -12.09
N GLY A 96 -3.70 9.96 -12.18
CA GLY A 96 -2.36 9.40 -12.12
C GLY A 96 -2.27 7.95 -12.55
N GLY A 97 -1.11 7.39 -12.25
CA GLY A 97 -0.83 5.97 -12.42
C GLY A 97 0.05 5.45 -11.30
N GLU A 98 -0.07 4.15 -11.04
CA GLU A 98 0.76 3.48 -10.04
C GLU A 98 1.11 2.06 -10.43
N ILE A 99 2.23 1.59 -9.88
CA ILE A 99 2.66 0.21 -9.91
C ILE A 99 2.78 -0.30 -8.48
N THR A 100 2.25 -1.48 -8.22
CA THR A 100 2.35 -2.16 -6.92
C THR A 100 3.07 -3.48 -7.09
N PHE A 101 4.05 -3.76 -6.25
CA PHE A 101 4.65 -5.08 -6.10
C PHE A 101 4.07 -5.73 -4.86
N ALA A 102 3.40 -6.86 -5.00
CA ALA A 102 2.79 -7.55 -3.88
C ALA A 102 3.05 -9.05 -3.93
N PHE A 103 3.14 -9.66 -2.75
CA PHE A 103 3.35 -11.09 -2.58
C PHE A 103 2.55 -11.60 -1.38
N ASN A 104 2.05 -12.83 -1.47
CA ASN A 104 1.40 -13.53 -0.37
C ASN A 104 1.92 -14.98 -0.29
N SER A 105 2.05 -15.49 0.93
CA SER A 105 2.31 -16.93 1.12
C SER A 105 1.02 -17.74 0.92
N THR A 106 1.14 -18.99 0.47
CA THR A 106 0.01 -19.90 0.24
C THR A 106 0.06 -21.09 1.19
N LEU A 107 -1.00 -21.90 1.21
CA LEU A 107 -1.06 -23.13 2.01
C LEU A 107 0.13 -24.08 1.79
N GLY A 108 0.68 -24.11 0.57
CA GLY A 108 1.83 -24.93 0.22
C GLY A 108 3.19 -24.25 0.43
N GLU A 109 3.27 -23.18 1.22
CA GLU A 109 4.48 -22.37 1.48
C GLU A 109 5.12 -21.73 0.23
N ASN A 110 4.45 -21.81 -0.92
CA ASN A 110 4.82 -21.11 -2.15
C ASN A 110 4.34 -19.66 -2.10
N LEU A 111 5.04 -18.78 -2.84
CA LEU A 111 4.66 -17.39 -2.98
C LEU A 111 3.76 -17.17 -4.20
N TYR A 112 2.62 -16.53 -3.96
CA TYR A 112 1.80 -15.90 -4.98
C TYR A 112 2.24 -14.45 -5.14
N PHE A 113 2.65 -14.06 -6.34
CA PHE A 113 3.04 -12.69 -6.66
C PHE A 113 1.99 -12.05 -7.55
N TYR A 114 1.74 -10.76 -7.34
CA TYR A 114 0.96 -9.97 -8.27
C TYR A 114 1.51 -8.54 -8.39
N ILE A 115 1.52 -8.03 -9.62
CA ILE A 115 2.01 -6.71 -9.98
C ILE A 115 0.90 -5.91 -10.66
N PRO A 116 0.05 -5.22 -9.89
CA PRO A 116 -0.93 -4.28 -10.42
C PRO A 116 -0.27 -3.05 -11.04
N MET A 117 -0.69 -2.72 -12.26
CA MET A 117 -0.42 -1.46 -12.95
C MET A 117 -1.77 -0.79 -13.20
N MET A 118 -1.97 0.41 -12.67
CA MET A 118 -3.30 1.04 -12.64
C MET A 118 -3.25 2.51 -13.00
N PHE A 119 -4.31 2.97 -13.64
CA PHE A 119 -4.67 4.39 -13.69
C PHE A 119 -5.52 4.72 -12.45
N THR A 120 -5.28 5.89 -11.87
CA THR A 120 -5.93 6.31 -10.62
C THR A 120 -6.63 7.65 -10.79
N ALA A 121 -7.83 7.76 -10.21
CA ALA A 121 -8.52 9.01 -10.00
C ALA A 121 -8.72 9.20 -8.50
N SER A 122 -8.36 10.37 -7.99
CA SER A 122 -8.38 10.68 -6.56
C SER A 122 -9.10 11.99 -6.32
N TRP A 123 -9.94 12.01 -5.29
CA TRP A 123 -10.55 13.20 -4.72
C TRP A 123 -9.90 13.47 -3.36
N GLU A 124 -9.24 14.61 -3.20
CA GLU A 124 -8.56 15.01 -1.97
C GLU A 124 -9.40 16.02 -1.18
N THR A 125 -9.65 15.69 0.09
CA THR A 125 -10.25 16.60 1.05
C THR A 125 -9.18 17.07 2.03
N VAL A 126 -9.18 18.36 2.36
CA VAL A 126 -8.16 18.97 3.23
C VAL A 126 -8.82 19.50 4.50
N PHE A 127 -8.28 19.09 5.65
CA PHE A 127 -8.64 19.54 6.98
C PHE A 127 -7.38 20.05 7.68
N ASP A 128 -7.10 21.36 7.56
CA ASP A 128 -5.84 21.95 8.01
C ASP A 128 -4.62 21.19 7.43
N ARG A 129 -3.83 20.52 8.25
CA ARG A 129 -2.67 19.71 7.81
C ARG A 129 -3.03 18.28 7.42
N ILE A 130 -4.26 17.83 7.62
CA ILE A 130 -4.67 16.46 7.30
C ILE A 130 -5.32 16.42 5.92
N ARG A 131 -4.77 15.60 5.04
CA ARG A 131 -5.27 15.34 3.70
C ARG A 131 -5.89 13.95 3.65
N VAL A 132 -7.15 13.89 3.23
CA VAL A 132 -7.95 12.66 3.14
C VAL A 132 -8.29 12.40 1.68
N PRO A 133 -7.43 11.65 0.97
CA PRO A 133 -7.69 11.19 -0.39
C PRO A 133 -8.68 10.01 -0.39
N VAL A 134 -9.67 10.09 -1.28
CA VAL A 134 -10.51 8.96 -1.68
C VAL A 134 -10.23 8.69 -3.15
N SER A 135 -9.80 7.47 -3.47
CA SER A 135 -9.29 7.14 -4.80
C SER A 135 -9.95 5.89 -5.37
N LEU A 136 -10.03 5.83 -6.69
CA LEU A 136 -10.38 4.64 -7.44
C LEU A 136 -9.29 4.37 -8.47
N GLY A 137 -8.71 3.17 -8.42
CA GLY A 137 -7.77 2.66 -9.40
C GLY A 137 -8.42 1.59 -10.29
N ALA A 138 -8.06 1.58 -11.57
CA ALA A 138 -8.42 0.51 -12.49
C ALA A 138 -7.24 0.22 -13.43
N GLY A 139 -7.03 -1.04 -13.75
CA GLY A 139 -5.96 -1.45 -14.65
C GLY A 139 -5.83 -2.96 -14.74
N PHE A 140 -4.60 -3.44 -14.80
CA PHE A 140 -4.31 -4.87 -14.96
C PHE A 140 -3.26 -5.32 -13.96
N ALA A 141 -3.35 -6.58 -13.55
CA ALA A 141 -2.38 -7.23 -12.69
C ALA A 141 -1.75 -8.42 -13.40
N PHE A 142 -0.42 -8.44 -13.46
CA PHE A 142 0.34 -9.64 -13.75
C PHE A 142 0.40 -10.50 -12.49
N GLN A 143 0.03 -11.77 -12.58
CA GLN A 143 -0.12 -12.68 -11.45
C GLN A 143 0.75 -13.92 -11.73
N THR A 144 1.49 -14.37 -10.74
CA THR A 144 2.35 -15.56 -10.85
C THR A 144 2.19 -16.44 -9.62
N TYR A 145 1.97 -17.73 -9.87
CA TYR A 145 2.02 -18.77 -8.85
C TYR A 145 2.78 -19.97 -9.41
N ASN A 146 3.93 -20.29 -8.80
CA ASN A 146 4.85 -21.31 -9.32
C ASN A 146 5.20 -21.06 -10.80
N SER A 147 4.87 -22.01 -11.70
CA SER A 147 5.10 -21.89 -13.14
C SER A 147 3.92 -21.30 -13.92
N VAL A 148 2.81 -20.96 -13.25
CA VAL A 148 1.60 -20.44 -13.88
C VAL A 148 1.58 -18.93 -13.78
N THR A 149 1.35 -18.27 -14.92
CA THR A 149 1.19 -16.82 -15.01
C THR A 149 -0.19 -16.48 -15.55
N TYR A 150 -0.75 -15.36 -15.09
CA TYR A 150 -2.04 -14.85 -15.53
C TYR A 150 -2.00 -13.32 -15.60
N PHE A 151 -2.64 -12.75 -16.61
CA PHE A 151 -2.77 -11.31 -16.76
C PHE A 151 -4.26 -10.98 -16.87
N GLY A 152 -4.76 -10.12 -15.98
CA GLY A 152 -6.17 -9.78 -15.97
C GLY A 152 -6.48 -8.48 -15.27
N PRO A 153 -7.75 -8.06 -15.30
CA PRO A 153 -8.16 -6.77 -14.78
C PRO A 153 -8.08 -6.71 -13.26
N VAL A 154 -7.88 -5.49 -12.74
CA VAL A 154 -7.91 -5.18 -11.32
C VAL A 154 -8.60 -3.85 -11.10
N VAL A 155 -9.41 -3.77 -10.05
CA VAL A 155 -10.02 -2.54 -9.56
C VAL A 155 -9.65 -2.34 -8.09
N ARG A 156 -9.37 -1.09 -7.72
CA ARG A 156 -8.92 -0.74 -6.37
C ARG A 156 -9.53 0.56 -5.85
N PRO A 157 -10.63 0.53 -5.08
CA PRO A 157 -10.97 1.65 -4.22
C PRO A 157 -9.94 1.79 -3.08
N ARG A 158 -9.64 3.03 -2.70
CA ARG A 158 -8.70 3.40 -1.64
C ARG A 158 -9.21 4.61 -0.86
N ILE A 159 -8.91 4.63 0.42
CA ILE A 159 -9.00 5.82 1.27
C ILE A 159 -7.70 5.97 2.07
N GLY A 160 -7.29 7.18 2.40
CA GLY A 160 -6.15 7.41 3.27
C GLY A 160 -6.27 8.66 4.13
N ALA A 161 -5.31 8.83 5.03
CA ALA A 161 -5.13 10.01 5.84
C ALA A 161 -3.64 10.35 5.91
N TYR A 162 -3.28 11.54 5.44
CA TYR A 162 -1.89 12.01 5.33
C TYR A 162 -1.73 13.33 6.06
N TYR A 163 -0.81 13.38 7.00
CA TYR A 163 -0.39 14.60 7.67
C TYR A 163 0.67 15.31 6.84
N GLN A 164 0.40 16.57 6.50
CA GLN A 164 1.33 17.45 5.81
C GLN A 164 2.38 17.94 6.81
N TYR A 165 3.61 17.48 6.64
CA TYR A 165 4.73 17.82 7.53
C TYR A 165 5.35 19.17 7.18
N ASN A 166 5.55 19.42 5.89
CA ASN A 166 5.99 20.69 5.30
C ASN A 166 5.34 20.83 3.90
N PRO A 167 5.50 21.93 3.15
CA PRO A 167 4.83 22.10 1.85
C PRO A 167 5.08 20.96 0.86
N GLU A 168 6.25 20.32 0.91
CA GLU A 168 6.66 19.30 -0.06
C GLU A 168 6.36 17.86 0.39
N TRP A 169 6.25 17.58 1.70
CA TRP A 169 6.14 16.23 2.22
C TRP A 169 4.90 16.00 3.08
N SER A 170 4.27 14.86 2.85
CA SER A 170 3.21 14.34 3.72
C SER A 170 3.42 12.87 4.02
N PHE A 171 3.00 12.43 5.21
CA PHE A 171 3.13 11.06 5.70
C PHE A 171 1.79 10.56 6.20
N GLY A 172 1.48 9.29 5.98
CA GLY A 172 0.15 8.81 6.29
C GLY A 172 -0.05 7.33 6.17
N VAL A 173 -1.31 6.95 6.35
CA VAL A 173 -1.78 5.58 6.26
C VAL A 173 -2.92 5.47 5.25
N GLY A 174 -3.06 4.30 4.65
CA GLY A 174 -4.08 4.00 3.65
C GLY A 174 -4.74 2.65 3.89
N ALA A 175 -6.01 2.55 3.48
CA ALA A 175 -6.74 1.30 3.34
C ALA A 175 -7.16 1.16 1.88
N GLU A 176 -6.92 0.00 1.28
CA GLU A 176 -7.17 -0.26 -0.13
C GLU A 176 -7.80 -1.63 -0.31
N TRP A 177 -8.75 -1.78 -1.21
CA TRP A 177 -9.31 -3.09 -1.52
C TRP A 177 -8.97 -3.44 -2.96
N ASN A 178 -8.21 -4.52 -3.18
CA ASN A 178 -7.97 -5.06 -4.52
C ASN A 178 -9.02 -6.11 -4.88
N ALA A 179 -9.77 -5.87 -5.95
CA ALA A 179 -10.56 -6.89 -6.64
C ALA A 179 -9.79 -7.32 -7.90
N ILE A 180 -9.17 -8.50 -7.84
CA ILE A 180 -8.31 -9.04 -8.89
C ILE A 180 -9.08 -10.12 -9.64
N PHE A 181 -9.40 -9.86 -10.90
CA PHE A 181 -10.24 -10.73 -11.71
C PHE A 181 -9.40 -11.75 -12.47
N GLN A 182 -9.81 -13.01 -12.41
CA GLN A 182 -9.28 -14.11 -13.21
C GLN A 182 -10.44 -14.72 -14.00
N TRP A 183 -10.48 -14.42 -15.29
CA TRP A 183 -11.41 -14.98 -16.26
C TRP A 183 -10.72 -15.99 -17.15
N TYR A 184 -11.28 -17.18 -17.23
CA TYR A 184 -10.85 -18.31 -18.02
C TYR A 184 -11.93 -18.68 -19.05
N GLU A 185 -11.56 -19.45 -20.06
CA GLU A 185 -12.51 -19.98 -21.05
C GLU A 185 -13.57 -20.85 -20.38
N GLN A 186 -13.13 -21.72 -19.47
CA GLN A 186 -14.00 -22.49 -18.59
C GLN A 186 -14.48 -21.59 -17.44
N ARG A 187 -15.72 -21.11 -17.54
CA ARG A 187 -16.31 -20.16 -16.57
C ARG A 187 -16.34 -20.68 -15.14
N GLU A 188 -16.38 -22.00 -14.95
CA GLU A 188 -16.31 -22.66 -13.64
C GLU A 188 -15.02 -22.32 -12.88
N ASN A 189 -13.94 -21.98 -13.60
CA ASN A 189 -12.64 -21.61 -13.02
C ASN A 189 -12.52 -20.10 -12.78
N ASN A 190 -13.50 -19.28 -13.16
CA ASN A 190 -13.42 -17.85 -12.94
C ASN A 190 -13.33 -17.56 -11.44
N ARG A 191 -12.40 -16.71 -11.04
CA ARG A 191 -12.24 -16.31 -9.64
C ARG A 191 -11.93 -14.83 -9.56
N THR A 192 -12.43 -14.17 -8.53
CA THR A 192 -12.02 -12.79 -8.18
C THR A 192 -11.40 -12.82 -6.79
N GLY A 193 -10.10 -12.56 -6.71
CA GLY A 193 -9.40 -12.43 -5.44
C GLY A 193 -9.70 -11.08 -4.81
N ASN A 194 -10.18 -11.07 -3.55
CA ASN A 194 -10.44 -9.86 -2.79
C ASN A 194 -9.44 -9.73 -1.66
N ILE A 195 -8.56 -8.73 -1.75
CA ILE A 195 -7.46 -8.51 -0.81
C ILE A 195 -7.58 -7.10 -0.22
N MET A 196 -7.66 -7.00 1.10
CA MET A 196 -7.59 -5.74 1.83
C MET A 196 -6.14 -5.39 2.12
N ASN A 197 -5.71 -4.19 1.75
CA ASN A 197 -4.39 -3.68 2.02
C ASN A 197 -4.47 -2.60 3.10
N VAL A 198 -3.51 -2.64 4.02
CA VAL A 198 -3.22 -1.55 4.94
C VAL A 198 -1.82 -1.06 4.66
N THR A 199 -1.67 0.22 4.37
CA THR A 199 -0.40 0.82 3.94
C THR A 199 0.00 1.98 4.84
N ALA A 200 1.30 2.19 4.97
CA ALA A 200 1.91 3.42 5.47
C ALA A 200 2.81 3.98 4.36
N GLY A 201 2.84 5.29 4.18
CA GLY A 201 3.57 5.87 3.07
C GLY A 201 3.84 7.35 3.22
N MET A 202 4.61 7.84 2.26
CA MET A 202 4.97 9.24 2.12
C MET A 202 4.60 9.74 0.73
N ARG A 203 4.38 11.05 0.64
CA ARG A 203 4.13 11.72 -0.63
C ARG A 203 4.96 12.98 -0.72
N TYR A 204 5.55 13.16 -1.90
CA TYR A 204 6.29 14.35 -2.29
C TYR A 204 5.43 15.18 -3.26
N HIS A 205 5.26 16.46 -2.95
CA HIS A 205 4.46 17.45 -3.67
C HIS A 205 5.39 18.47 -4.34
N PHE A 206 5.15 18.78 -5.62
CA PHE A 206 5.96 19.73 -6.40
C PHE A 206 5.20 20.29 -7.62
#